data_AF-A0A0N4ULM0-F1
#
_entry.id   AF-A0A0N4ULM0-F1
#
_cell.length_a   1.000
_cell.length_b   1.000
_cell.length_c   1.000
_cell.angle_alpha   90.00
_cell.angle_beta   90.00
_cell.angle_gamma   90.00
#
_symmetry.space_group_name_H-M   'P 1'
#
loop_
_entity.id
_entity.type
_entity.pdbx_description
1 polymer ?
#
loop_
_entity_poly.entity_id
_entity_poly.type
_entity_poly.pdbx_seq_one_letter_code
_entity_poly.pdbx_strand_id
1 'polypeptide(L)' 'MYRNFNTFFDSNSGDNPLTYQRLFWFFGYPEVHILILPSFDIVSQNSLYLTGSKEAFGSLGMIYAILRIALIGSVV' A
#
# COMPACT_ATOMS: atom_id res chain seq x y z
N MET A 1 26.98 21.72 6.37
CA MET A 1 25.89 21.77 5.37
C MET A 1 25.56 20.41 4.74
N TYR A 2 26.19 19.30 5.16
CA TYR A 2 25.69 17.92 5.00
C TYR A 2 26.14 17.12 6.22
N ARG A 3 25.49 17.33 7.38
CA ARG A 3 25.76 16.54 8.58
C ARG A 3 24.57 15.61 8.79
N ASN A 4 24.86 14.32 8.79
CA ASN A 4 24.12 13.30 9.52
C ASN A 4 22.95 12.56 8.84
N PHE A 5 22.97 12.35 7.52
CA PHE A 5 22.18 11.24 6.95
C PHE A 5 22.67 9.86 7.46
N ASN A 6 23.96 9.75 7.80
CA ASN A 6 24.53 8.49 8.30
C ASN A 6 24.35 8.24 9.80
N THR A 7 24.02 9.23 10.64
CA THR A 7 23.89 8.98 12.09
C THR A 7 22.51 8.45 12.48
N PHE A 8 21.51 8.53 11.60
CA PHE A 8 20.20 7.89 11.82
C PHE A 8 20.26 6.37 11.71
N PHE A 9 21.29 5.84 11.05
CA PHE A 9 21.57 4.41 10.93
C PHE A 9 22.81 3.99 11.74
N ASP A 10 23.37 4.91 12.53
CA ASP A 10 24.52 4.60 13.36
C ASP A 10 24.02 3.83 14.59
N SER A 11 24.37 2.55 14.66
CA SER A 11 24.09 1.70 15.83
C SER A 11 24.75 2.22 17.11
N ASN A 12 25.73 3.13 17.01
CA ASN A 12 26.41 3.70 18.18
C ASN A 12 25.70 4.90 18.83
N SER A 13 24.71 5.55 18.19
CA SER A 13 24.03 6.71 18.79
C SER A 13 22.97 6.35 19.83
N GLY A 14 22.93 5.11 20.32
CA GLY A 14 21.99 4.69 21.37
C GLY A 14 20.56 4.49 20.87
N ASP A 15 20.37 4.44 19.55
CA ASP A 15 19.07 4.11 18.95
C ASP A 15 18.79 2.61 19.08
N ASN A 16 17.86 2.30 19.96
CA ASN A 16 17.41 0.93 20.19
C ASN A 16 16.69 0.39 18.94
N PRO A 17 16.77 -0.93 18.67
CA PRO A 17 16.10 -1.56 17.51
C PRO A 17 14.60 -1.27 17.41
N LEU A 18 13.93 -0.96 18.54
CA LEU A 18 12.52 -0.56 18.59
C LEU A 18 12.22 0.77 17.88
N THR A 19 13.14 1.73 17.88
CA THR A 19 12.96 3.02 17.20
C THR A 19 12.86 2.83 15.68
N TYR A 20 13.70 1.96 15.12
CA TYR A 20 13.64 1.59 13.70
C TYR A 20 12.31 0.91 13.32
N GLN A 21 11.76 0.06 14.19
CA GLN A 21 10.43 -0.53 13.96
C GLN A 21 9.32 0.52 13.90
N ARG A 22 9.38 1.52 14.79
CA ARG A 22 8.40 2.62 14.80
C ARG A 22 8.51 3.50 13.56
N LEU A 23 9.71 3.81 13.11
CA LEU A 23 9.95 4.55 11.87
C LEU A 23 9.50 3.75 10.64
N PHE A 24 9.76 2.44 10.63
CA PHE A 24 9.33 1.54 9.55
C PHE A 24 7.82 1.56 9.36
N TRP A 25 7.02 1.49 10.44
CA TRP A 25 5.56 1.57 10.29
C TRP A 25 5.08 2.95 9.85
N PHE A 26 5.76 4.03 10.26
CA PHE A 26 5.39 5.38 9.82
C PHE A 26 5.60 5.60 8.32
N PHE A 27 6.70 5.11 7.73
CA PHE A 27 6.98 5.25 6.29
C PHE A 27 6.44 4.09 5.45
N GLY A 28 6.29 2.91 6.03
CA GLY A 28 5.79 1.73 5.34
C GLY A 28 4.34 1.90 4.89
N TYR A 29 3.50 2.60 5.67
CA TYR A 29 2.12 2.87 5.26
C TYR A 29 2.05 3.89 4.09
N PRO A 30 2.59 5.12 4.17
CA PRO A 30 2.61 6.05 3.04
C PRO A 30 3.16 5.47 1.73
N GLU A 31 4.25 4.70 1.78
CA GLU A 31 4.89 4.09 0.61
C GLU A 31 3.96 3.08 -0.09
N VAL A 32 3.24 2.24 0.66
CA VAL A 32 2.33 1.28 0.01
C VAL A 32 1.09 1.93 -0.60
N HIS A 33 0.63 3.07 -0.07
CA HIS A 33 -0.54 3.79 -0.61
C HIS A 33 -0.22 4.42 -1.96
N ILE A 34 0.96 5.03 -2.10
CA ILE A 34 1.34 5.65 -3.36
C ILE A 34 1.57 4.63 -4.48
N LEU A 35 1.92 3.38 -4.15
CA LEU A 35 2.06 2.29 -5.12
C LEU A 35 0.72 1.63 -5.48
N ILE A 36 -0.17 1.47 -4.51
CA ILE A 36 -1.45 0.79 -4.75
C ILE A 36 -2.46 1.69 -5.47
N LEU A 37 -2.43 3.01 -5.25
CA LEU A 37 -3.35 3.95 -5.87
C LEU A 37 -3.27 3.94 -7.42
N PRO A 38 -2.08 4.06 -8.06
CA PRO A 38 -1.95 3.93 -9.52
C PRO A 38 -2.38 2.56 -10.05
N SER A 39 -2.15 1.49 -9.27
CA SER A 39 -2.56 0.14 -9.66
C SER A 39 -4.09 0.03 -9.73
N PHE A 40 -4.80 0.55 -8.73
CA PHE A 40 -6.26 0.60 -8.73
C PHE A 40 -6.81 1.55 -9.81
N ASP A 41 -6.15 2.67 -10.06
CA ASP A 41 -6.52 3.62 -11.11
C ASP A 41 -6.54 2.93 -12.49
N ILE A 42 -5.45 2.27 -12.86
CA ILE A 42 -5.31 1.54 -14.13
C ILE A 42 -6.38 0.44 -14.25
N VAL A 43 -6.62 -0.36 -13.19
CA VAL A 43 -7.64 -1.41 -13.22
C VAL A 43 -9.04 -0.81 -13.41
N SER A 44 -9.35 0.30 -12.74
CA SER A 44 -10.65 0.97 -12.86
C SER A 44 -10.86 1.53 -14.27
N GLN A 45 -9.85 2.17 -14.84
CA GLN A 45 -9.90 2.75 -16.19
C GLN A 45 -10.06 1.66 -17.26
N ASN A 46 -9.34 0.54 -17.12
CA ASN A 46 -9.50 -0.61 -18.01
C ASN A 46 -10.90 -1.21 -17.91
N SER A 47 -11.45 -1.37 -16.70
CA SER A 47 -12.80 -1.91 -16.50
C SER A 47 -13.88 -1.03 -17.15
N LEU A 48 -13.75 0.29 -17.01
CA LEU A 48 -14.62 1.28 -17.66
C LEU A 48 -14.51 1.20 -19.19
N TYR A 49 -13.29 1.14 -19.73
CA TYR A 49 -13.06 1.04 -21.17
C TYR A 49 -13.63 -0.24 -21.78
N LEU A 50 -13.44 -1.38 -21.12
CA LEU A 50 -13.90 -2.69 -21.60
C LEU A 50 -15.42 -2.84 -21.55
N THR A 51 -16.06 -2.33 -20.49
CA THR A 51 -17.51 -2.49 -20.31
C THR A 51 -18.31 -1.40 -21.03
N GLY A 52 -17.71 -0.23 -21.29
CA GLY A 52 -18.40 0.96 -21.80
C GLY A 52 -19.43 1.54 -20.82
N SER A 53 -19.52 0.98 -19.61
CA SER A 53 -20.41 1.43 -18.55
C SER A 53 -19.84 2.64 -17.82
N LYS A 54 -20.73 3.46 -17.26
CA LYS A 54 -20.34 4.61 -16.42
C LYS A 54 -19.75 4.18 -15.06
N GLU A 55 -20.01 2.94 -14.64
CA GLU A 55 -19.57 2.40 -13.36
C GLU A 55 -18.34 1.50 -13.54
N ALA A 56 -17.28 1.77 -12.76
CA ALA A 56 -16.02 1.03 -12.87
C ALA A 56 -16.12 -0.41 -12.37
N PHE A 57 -16.97 -0.65 -11.37
CA PHE A 57 -17.25 -1.97 -10.83
C PHE A 57 -18.76 -2.10 -10.63
N GLY A 58 -19.41 -3.01 -11.34
CA GLY A 58 -20.81 -3.35 -11.10
C GLY A 58 -20.99 -4.13 -9.79
N SER A 59 -22.24 -4.31 -9.36
CA SER A 59 -22.60 -5.04 -8.12
C SER A 59 -21.94 -6.42 -8.01
N LEU A 60 -21.96 -7.21 -9.10
CA LEU A 60 -21.29 -8.52 -9.13
C LEU A 60 -19.77 -8.41 -8.94
N GLY A 61 -19.13 -7.41 -9.54
CA GLY A 61 -17.69 -7.18 -9.42
C GLY A 61 -17.28 -6.86 -7.97
N MET A 62 -18.07 -6.04 -7.27
CA MET A 62 -17.84 -5.73 -5.86
C MET A 62 -18.00 -6.98 -4.97
N ILE A 63 -19.03 -7.81 -5.20
CA ILE A 63 -19.23 -9.07 -4.46
C ILE A 63 -18.03 -10.00 -4.64
N TYR A 64 -17.57 -10.19 -5.88
CA TYR A 64 -16.37 -11.00 -6.15
C TYR A 64 -15.12 -10.42 -5.47
N ALA A 65 -14.94 -9.10 -5.47
CA ALA A 65 -13.80 -8.46 -4.82
C ALA A 65 -13.78 -8.71 -3.30
N ILE A 66 -14.93 -8.56 -2.63
CA ILE A 66 -15.06 -8.80 -1.18
C ILE A 66 -14.76 -10.27 -0.84
N LEU A 67 -15.31 -11.21 -1.62
CA LEU A 67 -15.04 -12.64 -1.44
C LEU A 67 -13.55 -12.98 -1.62
N ARG A 68 -12.88 -12.36 -2.61
CA ARG A 68 -11.44 -12.57 -2.84
C ARG A 68 -10.60 -12.06 -1.66
N ILE A 69 -10.91 -10.86 -1.14
CA ILE A 69 -10.20 -10.30 0.02
C ILE A 69 -10.43 -11.18 1.26
N ALA A 70 -11.66 -11.62 1.49
CA ALA A 70 -11.99 -12.49 2.62
C ALA A 70 -11.25 -13.84 2.57
N LEU A 71 -11.13 -14.45 1.38
CA LEU A 71 -10.40 -15.70 1.21
C LEU A 71 -8.89 -15.52 1.42
N ILE A 72 -8.28 -14.47 0.86
CA ILE A 72 -6.85 -14.19 1.06
C ILE A 72 -6.57 -13.89 2.53
N GLY A 73 -7.43 -13.09 3.17
CA GLY A 73 -7.34 -12.78 4.59
C GLY A 73 -7.58 -13.98 5.53
N SER A 74 -8.20 -15.05 5.04
CA SER A 74 -8.37 -16.30 5.81
C SER A 74 -7.19 -17.26 5.65
N VAL A 75 -6.35 -17.08 4.63
CA VAL A 75 -5.19 -17.94 4.33
C VAL A 75 -3.92 -17.45 5.04
N VAL A 76 -3.80 -16.14 5.23
CA VAL A 76 -2.71 -15.50 5.99
C VAL A 76 -2.94 -15.58 7.49
#